data_AF-A0A6U3TZK7-F1
#
_entry.id   AF-A0A6U3TZK7-F1
#
_cell.length_a   1.000
_cell.length_b   1.000
_cell.length_c   1.000
_cell.angle_alpha   90.00
_cell.angle_beta   90.00
_cell.angle_gamma   90.00
#
_symmetry.space_group_name_H-M   'P 1'
#
loop_
_entity.id
_entity.type
_entity.pdbx_description
1 polymer ?
#
loop_
_entity_poly.entity_id
_entity_poly.type
_entity_poly.pdbx_seq_one_letter_code
_entity_poly.pdbx_strand_id
1 'polypeptide(L)'
;IAAKTTNGNPLHGEISKEDFPKESWQTDSDYITNFITEAKALFHRVREGIYAEYGWATSSLTSEQIDQRNVFLGVHIASEMDGIGPDKGVAWIYKDSFDALVKKLLNAMMTNDHFFVTLGGHSAAAGHGNNFFQSYMMQFHDVMEPVFDRLGMVLVTANLAQGGMGTLQAVLAGVDVYGEKDFMVWDSSMTEKGPLQDVFGRMMLLSGHRVPILFDIGGGKGFMDALRKEVGAHVGGITSGNPHLKETESLEQAATLPHALQHLFCKGGVPTCGQTQFKYNASCWTDRVDVETPPTAQNKGYGGQAKWHPGNRSHQLIGRRMTLLFLRALDEAMNIWLRATVSEGSPLDGKYWHLAEEENKIRDALKSGNATATPCGELMKLTPRVCNTPMRGGTEWTPRYRGDESSIRQLLKPSPSGYIPSKVGDAEQVYGGREARIPQLRIPIGEVDVAMIARSLPQRNRSRKRSLSTSGISAGAALAEAKRGGHHRYSHISSTSSMLRNETNHRILGRRLVDDSGAIVPGEGWEVQGGNIGYCDGTLNSVCARDKSSICLMT
;
A
#
# COMPACT_ATOMS: atom_id res chain seq x y z
N ILE A 1 -2.52 -9.83 -24.71
CA ILE A 1 -3.79 -10.59 -24.76
C ILE A 1 -4.86 -9.59 -25.17
N ALA A 2 -5.18 -9.51 -26.46
CA ALA A 2 -6.34 -8.74 -26.95
C ALA A 2 -7.44 -9.77 -27.22
N ALA A 3 -8.15 -10.17 -26.16
CA ALA A 3 -9.21 -11.17 -26.23
C ALA A 3 -10.44 -10.58 -26.91
N LYS A 4 -11.07 -11.35 -27.80
CA LYS A 4 -12.43 -11.09 -28.31
C LYS A 4 -13.42 -11.45 -27.20
N THR A 5 -13.81 -10.52 -26.35
CA THR A 5 -14.91 -10.76 -25.39
C THR A 5 -16.10 -9.88 -25.73
N THR A 6 -17.25 -10.53 -25.95
CA THR A 6 -18.54 -9.86 -26.18
C THR A 6 -19.24 -9.46 -24.89
N ASN A 7 -18.77 -9.90 -23.71
CA ASN A 7 -19.47 -9.69 -22.42
C ASN A 7 -18.57 -9.36 -21.20
N GLY A 8 -17.24 -9.35 -21.31
CA GLY A 8 -16.35 -9.03 -20.19
C GLY A 8 -15.95 -7.55 -20.19
N ASN A 9 -15.91 -6.88 -19.03
CA ASN A 9 -15.32 -5.55 -18.93
C ASN A 9 -13.79 -5.70 -18.94
N PRO A 10 -13.09 -5.36 -20.04
CA PRO A 10 -11.64 -5.58 -20.17
C PRO A 10 -10.83 -4.83 -19.11
N LEU A 11 -11.43 -3.84 -18.44
CA LEU A 11 -10.79 -3.02 -17.40
C LEU A 11 -10.62 -3.76 -16.05
N HIS A 12 -11.30 -4.89 -15.83
CA HIS A 12 -11.12 -5.73 -14.64
C HIS A 12 -10.21 -6.96 -14.89
N GLY A 13 -9.67 -7.10 -16.11
CA GLY A 13 -8.87 -8.27 -16.48
C GLY A 13 -9.66 -9.58 -16.49
N GLU A 14 -10.99 -9.53 -16.37
CA GLU A 14 -11.85 -10.71 -16.31
C GLU A 14 -11.97 -11.36 -17.69
N ILE A 15 -11.44 -12.57 -17.79
CA ILE A 15 -11.49 -13.44 -18.98
C ILE A 15 -12.14 -14.77 -18.61
N SER A 16 -12.74 -15.45 -19.59
CA SER A 16 -13.33 -16.76 -19.35
C SER A 16 -12.23 -17.83 -19.20
N LYS A 17 -12.60 -18.99 -18.65
CA LYS A 17 -11.69 -20.13 -18.47
C LYS A 17 -11.09 -20.59 -19.82
N GLU A 18 -11.86 -20.49 -20.89
CA GLU A 18 -11.52 -20.92 -22.25
C GLU A 18 -10.60 -19.92 -22.97
N ASP A 19 -10.52 -18.68 -22.49
CA ASP A 19 -9.68 -17.63 -23.07
C ASP A 19 -8.20 -17.76 -22.66
N PHE A 20 -7.89 -18.58 -21.65
CA PHE A 20 -6.50 -18.87 -21.28
C PHE A 20 -5.79 -19.67 -22.39
N PRO A 21 -4.58 -19.28 -22.82
CA PRO A 21 -3.81 -20.08 -23.76
C PRO A 21 -3.54 -21.48 -23.20
N LYS A 22 -3.69 -22.51 -24.04
CA LYS A 22 -3.53 -23.93 -23.63
C LYS A 22 -2.16 -24.24 -23.00
N GLU A 23 -1.13 -23.50 -23.39
CA GLU A 23 0.26 -23.64 -22.93
C GLU A 23 0.62 -22.65 -21.80
N SER A 24 -0.38 -21.97 -21.23
CA SER A 24 -0.15 -21.05 -20.11
C SER A 24 0.06 -21.82 -18.81
N TRP A 25 0.81 -21.27 -17.86
CA TRP A 25 1.05 -21.95 -16.58
C TRP A 25 -0.25 -22.15 -15.77
N GLN A 26 -1.26 -21.32 -16.02
CA GLN A 26 -2.58 -21.42 -15.40
C GLN A 26 -3.36 -22.68 -15.84
N THR A 27 -2.99 -23.34 -16.94
CA THR A 27 -3.63 -24.59 -17.40
C THR A 27 -2.89 -25.84 -16.94
N ASP A 28 -1.68 -25.71 -16.39
CA ASP A 28 -0.85 -26.81 -15.90
C ASP A 28 -1.15 -27.11 -14.41
N SER A 29 -1.91 -28.17 -14.16
CA SER A 29 -2.31 -28.58 -12.81
C SER A 29 -1.14 -29.01 -11.92
N ASP A 30 -0.08 -29.59 -12.49
CA ASP A 30 1.10 -30.01 -11.73
C ASP A 30 1.91 -28.78 -11.29
N TYR A 31 2.07 -27.82 -12.21
CA TYR A 31 2.67 -26.53 -11.88
C TYR A 31 1.87 -25.81 -10.78
N ILE A 32 0.55 -25.68 -10.95
CA ILE A 32 -0.33 -25.00 -9.98
C ILE A 32 -0.24 -25.63 -8.59
N THR A 33 -0.27 -26.96 -8.50
CA THR A 33 -0.19 -27.65 -7.20
C THR A 33 1.13 -27.36 -6.48
N ASN A 34 2.25 -27.35 -7.22
CA ASN A 34 3.56 -27.00 -6.67
C ASN A 34 3.64 -25.51 -6.31
N PHE A 35 3.13 -24.62 -7.17
CA PHE A 35 3.05 -23.18 -6.93
C PHE A 35 2.29 -22.87 -5.64
N ILE A 36 1.09 -23.43 -5.47
CA ILE A 36 0.25 -23.27 -4.28
C ILE A 36 1.01 -23.74 -3.02
N THR A 37 1.68 -24.90 -3.10
CA THR A 37 2.43 -25.45 -1.97
C THR A 37 3.56 -24.52 -1.53
N GLU A 38 4.36 -24.04 -2.49
CA GLU A 38 5.47 -23.12 -2.22
C GLU A 38 4.98 -21.74 -1.75
N ALA A 39 3.88 -21.24 -2.31
CA ALA A 39 3.24 -19.99 -1.91
C ALA A 39 2.79 -20.04 -0.44
N LYS A 40 2.07 -21.10 -0.05
CA LYS A 40 1.65 -21.31 1.35
C LYS A 40 2.83 -21.42 2.30
N ALA A 41 3.91 -22.10 1.88
CA ALA A 41 5.14 -22.17 2.65
C ALA A 41 5.80 -20.78 2.83
N LEU A 42 5.79 -19.93 1.80
CA LEU A 42 6.24 -18.54 1.90
C LEU A 42 5.39 -17.75 2.89
N PHE A 43 4.06 -17.79 2.77
CA PHE A 43 3.16 -17.03 3.65
C PHE A 43 3.36 -17.43 5.12
N HIS A 44 3.46 -18.73 5.37
CA HIS A 44 3.73 -19.26 6.71
C HIS A 44 5.05 -18.71 7.28
N ARG A 45 6.16 -18.76 6.51
CA ARG A 45 7.46 -18.26 6.97
C ARG A 45 7.43 -16.76 7.27
N VAL A 46 6.80 -15.95 6.41
CA VAL A 46 6.69 -14.50 6.63
C VAL A 46 5.86 -14.22 7.88
N ARG A 47 4.72 -14.91 8.06
CA ARG A 47 3.86 -14.78 9.24
C ARG A 47 4.61 -15.14 10.53
N GLU A 48 5.31 -16.27 10.57
CA GLU A 48 6.13 -16.65 11.74
C GLU A 48 7.28 -15.67 11.97
N GLY A 49 7.86 -15.09 10.92
CA GLY A 49 8.85 -14.00 11.03
C GLY A 49 8.29 -12.79 11.75
N ILE A 50 7.06 -12.37 11.44
CA ILE A 50 6.39 -11.26 12.14
C ILE A 50 6.16 -11.62 13.61
N TYR A 51 5.74 -12.86 13.90
CA TYR A 51 5.56 -13.31 15.28
C TYR A 51 6.86 -13.22 16.08
N ALA A 52 7.96 -13.71 15.50
CA ALA A 52 9.29 -13.64 16.11
C ALA A 52 9.80 -12.20 16.28
N GLU A 53 9.55 -11.31 15.30
CA GLU A 53 9.90 -9.86 15.36
C GLU A 53 9.32 -9.18 16.60
N TYR A 54 8.14 -9.64 17.06
CA TYR A 54 7.48 -9.14 18.27
C TYR A 54 7.61 -10.07 19.49
N GLY A 55 8.59 -10.99 19.48
CA GLY A 55 8.96 -11.80 20.64
C GLY A 55 8.05 -13.00 20.93
N TRP A 56 7.21 -13.40 19.99
CA TRP A 56 6.42 -14.63 20.10
C TRP A 56 7.26 -15.83 19.68
N ALA A 57 7.18 -16.92 20.43
CA ALA A 57 7.83 -18.17 20.04
C ALA A 57 7.18 -18.74 18.76
N THR A 58 8.01 -19.29 17.88
CA THR A 58 7.61 -19.84 16.57
C THR A 58 7.72 -21.36 16.50
N SER A 59 8.24 -21.99 17.55
CA SER A 59 8.44 -23.44 17.63
C SER A 59 8.15 -23.94 19.03
N SER A 60 7.77 -25.21 19.14
CA SER A 60 7.53 -25.89 20.42
C SER A 60 6.42 -25.24 21.27
N LEU A 61 5.44 -24.61 20.60
CA LEU A 61 4.26 -24.06 21.26
C LEU A 61 3.31 -25.17 21.67
N THR A 62 2.69 -25.03 22.84
CA THR A 62 1.51 -25.84 23.21
C THR A 62 0.30 -25.40 22.38
N SER A 63 -0.73 -26.25 22.29
CA SER A 63 -1.99 -25.88 21.62
C SER A 63 -2.60 -24.62 22.21
N GLU A 64 -2.55 -24.46 23.54
CA GLU A 64 -3.04 -23.26 24.23
C GLU A 64 -2.26 -21.99 23.83
N GLN A 65 -0.93 -22.09 23.70
CA GLN A 65 -0.12 -20.96 23.24
C GLN A 65 -0.41 -20.60 21.77
N ILE A 66 -0.68 -21.59 20.92
CA ILE A 66 -1.10 -21.38 19.54
C ILE A 66 -2.45 -20.67 19.51
N ASP A 67 -3.40 -21.12 20.32
CA ASP A 67 -4.74 -20.53 20.40
C ASP A 67 -4.68 -19.08 20.91
N GLN A 68 -3.91 -18.82 21.97
CA GLN A 68 -3.67 -17.46 22.47
C GLN A 68 -3.06 -16.57 21.38
N ARG A 69 -2.00 -17.05 20.70
CA ARG A 69 -1.37 -16.32 19.60
C ARG A 69 -2.35 -16.03 18.47
N ASN A 70 -3.21 -16.98 18.12
CA ASN A 70 -4.25 -16.80 17.10
C ASN A 70 -5.34 -15.81 17.54
N VAL A 71 -5.65 -15.73 18.83
CA VAL A 71 -6.58 -14.73 19.36
C VAL A 71 -6.00 -13.32 19.28
N PHE A 72 -4.71 -13.13 19.60
CA PHE A 72 -4.10 -11.80 19.65
C PHE A 72 -3.56 -11.31 18.31
N LEU A 73 -2.99 -12.22 17.52
CA LEU A 73 -2.36 -11.91 16.23
C LEU A 73 -3.19 -12.35 15.02
N GLY A 74 -4.36 -12.96 15.25
CA GLY A 74 -5.26 -13.37 14.20
C GLY A 74 -6.05 -12.22 13.59
N VAL A 75 -6.67 -12.52 12.45
CA VAL A 75 -7.61 -11.62 11.78
C VAL A 75 -9.02 -12.06 12.16
N HIS A 76 -9.80 -11.14 12.70
CA HIS A 76 -11.19 -11.40 13.02
C HIS A 76 -12.05 -11.28 11.77
N ILE A 77 -12.64 -12.40 11.32
CA ILE A 77 -13.49 -12.48 10.14
C ILE A 77 -14.86 -12.96 10.59
N ALA A 78 -15.89 -12.12 10.41
CA ALA A 78 -17.24 -12.43 10.87
C ALA A 78 -18.30 -11.77 9.98
N SER A 79 -19.50 -12.33 9.93
CA SER A 79 -20.63 -11.72 9.21
C SER A 79 -21.17 -10.49 9.93
N GLU A 80 -21.12 -10.53 11.27
CA GLU A 80 -21.47 -9.44 12.17
C GLU A 80 -20.31 -9.21 13.15
N MET A 81 -20.11 -7.96 13.54
CA MET A 81 -18.92 -7.52 14.28
C MET A 81 -19.15 -7.38 15.79
N ASP A 82 -19.99 -8.25 16.35
CA ASP A 82 -20.31 -8.25 17.77
C ASP A 82 -19.11 -8.72 18.59
N GLY A 83 -18.69 -7.91 19.57
CA GLY A 83 -17.66 -8.30 20.53
C GLY A 83 -16.21 -8.23 20.02
N ILE A 84 -15.94 -7.47 18.95
CA ILE A 84 -14.58 -6.98 18.68
C ILE A 84 -14.23 -5.92 19.70
N GLY A 85 -13.53 -6.37 20.74
CA GLY A 85 -12.83 -5.47 21.63
C GLY A 85 -11.50 -5.02 21.02
N PRO A 86 -10.88 -3.96 21.57
CA PRO A 86 -9.51 -3.59 21.21
C PRO A 86 -8.55 -4.78 21.35
N ASP A 87 -8.83 -5.71 22.27
CA ASP A 87 -7.93 -6.80 22.66
C ASP A 87 -8.07 -8.09 21.84
N LYS A 88 -8.75 -8.06 20.69
CA LYS A 88 -8.95 -9.27 19.86
C LYS A 88 -8.45 -9.08 18.45
N GLY A 89 -7.40 -9.82 18.10
CA GLY A 89 -6.79 -9.85 16.77
C GLY A 89 -6.01 -8.59 16.43
N VAL A 90 -5.41 -8.59 15.24
CA VAL A 90 -4.66 -7.46 14.64
C VAL A 90 -5.49 -6.64 13.66
N ALA A 91 -6.54 -7.24 13.13
CA ALA A 91 -7.44 -6.64 12.17
C ALA A 91 -8.81 -7.31 12.28
N TRP A 92 -9.84 -6.60 11.85
CA TRP A 92 -11.18 -7.10 11.66
C TRP A 92 -11.62 -6.82 10.22
N ILE A 93 -12.45 -7.69 9.66
CA ILE A 93 -12.99 -7.52 8.30
C ILE A 93 -14.25 -8.36 8.15
N TYR A 94 -15.30 -7.80 7.55
CA TYR A 94 -16.54 -8.55 7.35
C TYR A 94 -16.32 -9.72 6.42
N LYS A 95 -17.08 -10.82 6.61
CA LYS A 95 -16.90 -12.04 5.82
C LYS A 95 -17.02 -11.79 4.32
N ASP A 96 -18.04 -11.04 3.91
CA ASP A 96 -18.23 -10.61 2.51
C ASP A 96 -17.03 -9.81 1.97
N SER A 97 -16.50 -8.92 2.80
CA SER A 97 -15.39 -8.02 2.48
C SER A 97 -14.05 -8.79 2.40
N PHE A 98 -13.88 -9.80 3.26
CA PHE A 98 -12.75 -10.72 3.21
C PHE A 98 -12.81 -11.61 1.97
N ASP A 99 -14.00 -12.10 1.60
CA ASP A 99 -14.19 -12.87 0.37
C ASP A 99 -13.88 -12.03 -0.86
N ALA A 100 -14.30 -10.76 -0.87
CA ALA A 100 -13.92 -9.82 -1.93
C ALA A 100 -12.40 -9.60 -1.98
N LEU A 101 -11.71 -9.48 -0.83
CA LEU A 101 -10.24 -9.40 -0.79
C LEU A 101 -9.60 -10.64 -1.42
N VAL A 102 -10.08 -11.83 -1.05
CA VAL A 102 -9.60 -13.10 -1.60
C VAL A 102 -9.80 -13.16 -3.11
N LYS A 103 -10.99 -12.79 -3.61
CA LYS A 103 -11.27 -12.72 -5.06
C LYS A 103 -10.35 -11.73 -5.77
N LYS A 104 -10.10 -10.54 -5.21
CA LYS A 104 -9.21 -9.53 -5.80
C LYS A 104 -7.77 -10.03 -5.89
N LEU A 105 -7.29 -10.72 -4.86
CA LEU A 105 -5.97 -11.33 -4.87
C LEU A 105 -5.87 -12.45 -5.91
N LEU A 106 -6.88 -13.32 -6.01
CA LEU A 106 -6.96 -14.34 -7.06
C LEU A 106 -6.99 -13.70 -8.46
N ASN A 107 -7.78 -12.65 -8.66
CA ASN A 107 -7.85 -11.92 -9.93
C ASN A 107 -6.46 -11.45 -10.36
N ALA A 108 -5.76 -10.73 -9.49
CA ALA A 108 -4.42 -10.22 -9.78
C ALA A 108 -3.39 -11.34 -10.02
N MET A 109 -3.46 -12.47 -9.31
CA MET A 109 -2.60 -13.63 -9.59
C MET A 109 -2.90 -14.29 -10.94
N MET A 110 -4.17 -14.50 -11.26
CA MET A 110 -4.59 -15.17 -12.49
C MET A 110 -4.23 -14.36 -13.74
N THR A 111 -4.23 -13.02 -13.61
CA THR A 111 -4.03 -12.08 -14.71
C THR A 111 -2.63 -11.44 -14.72
N ASN A 112 -1.78 -11.75 -13.74
CA ASN A 112 -0.49 -11.09 -13.49
C ASN A 112 -0.62 -9.56 -13.39
N ASP A 113 -1.68 -9.10 -12.75
CA ASP A 113 -2.02 -7.68 -12.71
C ASP A 113 -1.46 -6.97 -11.47
N HIS A 114 -1.59 -5.65 -11.48
CA HIS A 114 -1.28 -4.78 -10.38
C HIS A 114 -2.34 -4.92 -9.28
N PHE A 115 -1.86 -4.84 -8.05
CA PHE A 115 -2.70 -4.73 -6.87
C PHE A 115 -2.37 -3.41 -6.16
N PHE A 116 -3.36 -2.51 -6.10
CA PHE A 116 -3.18 -1.15 -5.60
C PHE A 116 -3.64 -1.03 -4.15
N VAL A 117 -2.72 -0.61 -3.28
CA VAL A 117 -2.97 -0.29 -1.87
C VAL A 117 -2.69 1.18 -1.63
N THR A 118 -3.74 1.96 -1.43
CA THR A 118 -3.66 3.43 -1.35
C THR A 118 -4.09 3.90 0.03
N LEU A 119 -3.38 4.87 0.61
CA LEU A 119 -3.73 5.50 1.87
C LEU A 119 -4.16 6.95 1.66
N GLY A 120 -5.30 7.31 2.24
CA GLY A 120 -5.69 8.69 2.50
C GLY A 120 -5.79 8.94 4.01
N GLY A 121 -5.42 10.13 4.45
CA GLY A 121 -5.40 10.44 5.88
C GLY A 121 -4.77 11.79 6.18
N HIS A 122 -4.61 12.07 7.47
CA HIS A 122 -4.00 13.31 7.98
C HIS A 122 -2.47 13.22 8.15
N SER A 123 -1.83 14.19 8.81
CA SER A 123 -0.37 14.22 9.01
C SER A 123 0.23 12.99 9.70
N ALA A 124 -0.47 12.39 10.67
CA ALA A 124 0.03 11.18 11.32
C ALA A 124 0.09 9.99 10.34
N ALA A 125 -0.89 9.88 9.44
CA ALA A 125 -0.96 8.87 8.39
C ALA A 125 0.10 9.12 7.31
N ALA A 126 0.32 10.39 6.97
CA ALA A 126 1.39 10.84 6.08
C ALA A 126 2.79 10.51 6.63
N GLY A 127 2.89 10.15 7.91
CA GLY A 127 4.16 9.80 8.56
C GLY A 127 4.92 11.00 9.10
N HIS A 128 4.27 12.15 9.32
CA HIS A 128 4.94 13.34 9.86
C HIS A 128 5.74 13.04 11.13
N GLY A 129 6.97 13.52 11.17
CA GLY A 129 7.94 13.23 12.23
C GLY A 129 8.86 12.04 11.95
N ASN A 130 8.53 11.23 10.94
CA ASN A 130 9.30 10.10 10.46
C ASN A 130 9.74 10.34 9.02
N ASN A 131 10.76 9.62 8.56
CA ASN A 131 11.09 9.58 7.14
C ASN A 131 9.98 8.85 6.36
N PHE A 132 9.80 9.18 5.07
CA PHE A 132 8.77 8.57 4.23
C PHE A 132 8.73 7.02 4.28
N PHE A 133 9.90 6.39 4.21
CA PHE A 133 10.08 4.93 4.26
C PHE A 133 9.75 4.29 5.63
N GLN A 134 9.56 5.11 6.67
CA GLN A 134 9.11 4.69 7.98
C GLN A 134 7.59 4.71 8.11
N SER A 135 6.86 5.30 7.16
CA SER A 135 5.39 5.27 7.18
C SER A 135 4.87 3.83 7.10
N TYR A 136 3.70 3.57 7.69
CA TYR A 136 3.20 2.19 7.80
C TYR A 136 2.87 1.58 6.42
N MET A 137 2.59 2.41 5.42
CA MET A 137 2.41 1.97 4.03
C MET A 137 3.72 1.45 3.44
N MET A 138 4.84 2.12 3.70
CA MET A 138 6.15 1.68 3.23
C MET A 138 6.65 0.47 4.03
N GLN A 139 6.33 0.39 5.32
CA GLN A 139 6.61 -0.79 6.14
C GLN A 139 5.83 -2.03 5.68
N PHE A 140 4.56 -1.85 5.28
CA PHE A 140 3.75 -2.89 4.65
C PHE A 140 4.36 -3.31 3.29
N HIS A 141 4.67 -2.33 2.44
CA HIS A 141 5.21 -2.56 1.11
C HIS A 141 6.54 -3.33 1.14
N ASP A 142 7.48 -2.96 2.02
CA ASP A 142 8.80 -3.60 2.09
C ASP A 142 8.73 -5.12 2.38
N VAL A 143 7.66 -5.57 3.05
CA VAL A 143 7.41 -7.00 3.31
C VAL A 143 6.57 -7.65 2.22
N MET A 144 5.52 -6.96 1.74
CA MET A 144 4.56 -7.57 0.82
C MET A 144 4.96 -7.52 -0.66
N GLU A 145 5.77 -6.55 -1.09
CA GLU A 145 6.31 -6.49 -2.46
C GLU A 145 6.98 -7.81 -2.88
N PRO A 146 7.97 -8.37 -2.13
CA PRO A 146 8.57 -9.65 -2.50
C PRO A 146 7.61 -10.84 -2.39
N VAL A 147 6.57 -10.77 -1.55
CA VAL A 147 5.55 -11.83 -1.51
C VAL A 147 4.72 -11.81 -2.79
N PHE A 148 4.25 -10.62 -3.21
CA PHE A 148 3.44 -10.43 -4.41
C PHE A 148 4.22 -10.76 -5.69
N ASP A 149 5.48 -10.35 -5.78
CA ASP A 149 6.36 -10.63 -6.92
C ASP A 149 6.52 -12.15 -7.13
N ARG A 150 6.60 -12.95 -6.05
CA ARG A 150 6.66 -14.42 -6.13
C ARG A 150 5.36 -15.07 -6.57
N LEU A 151 4.24 -14.34 -6.49
CA LEU A 151 2.93 -14.78 -6.96
C LEU A 151 2.62 -14.26 -8.38
N GLY A 152 3.57 -13.60 -9.05
CA GLY A 152 3.38 -13.02 -10.37
C GLY A 152 2.56 -11.72 -10.38
N MET A 153 2.39 -11.08 -9.21
CA MET A 153 1.62 -9.84 -9.05
C MET A 153 2.55 -8.63 -8.90
N VAL A 154 2.09 -7.45 -9.29
CA VAL A 154 2.79 -6.18 -9.01
C VAL A 154 2.09 -5.43 -7.88
N LEU A 155 2.72 -5.34 -6.72
CA LEU A 155 2.20 -4.52 -5.62
C LEU A 155 2.50 -3.04 -5.87
N VAL A 156 1.47 -2.20 -5.96
CA VAL A 156 1.60 -0.74 -5.97
C VAL A 156 1.08 -0.21 -4.65
N THR A 157 1.93 0.45 -3.87
CA THR A 157 1.54 1.05 -2.59
C THR A 157 1.77 2.54 -2.61
N ALA A 158 0.74 3.32 -2.31
CA ALA A 158 0.79 4.78 -2.31
C ALA A 158 0.33 5.36 -0.97
N ASN A 159 1.16 6.21 -0.36
CA ASN A 159 0.80 7.06 0.77
C ASN A 159 0.43 8.45 0.25
N LEU A 160 -0.88 8.71 0.15
CA LEU A 160 -1.45 9.98 -0.31
C LEU A 160 -2.09 10.76 0.84
N ALA A 161 -1.76 10.42 2.08
CA ALA A 161 -2.18 11.19 3.25
C ALA A 161 -1.47 12.55 3.29
N GLN A 162 -2.14 13.55 3.85
CA GLN A 162 -1.67 14.93 3.87
C GLN A 162 -1.80 15.54 5.26
N GLY A 163 -0.80 16.30 5.68
CA GLY A 163 -0.89 17.09 6.90
C GLY A 163 -1.54 18.46 6.68
N GLY A 164 -2.15 18.99 7.75
CA GLY A 164 -2.60 20.39 7.80
C GLY A 164 -3.88 20.71 7.01
N MET A 165 -4.36 19.80 6.17
CA MET A 165 -5.66 19.88 5.49
C MET A 165 -6.51 18.67 5.85
N GLY A 166 -7.83 18.83 5.80
CA GLY A 166 -8.74 17.69 5.82
C GLY A 166 -8.60 16.84 4.54
N THR A 167 -9.16 15.65 4.54
CA THR A 167 -9.28 14.84 3.32
C THR A 167 -10.31 15.41 2.36
N LEU A 168 -11.27 16.24 2.80
CA LEU A 168 -12.34 16.78 1.94
C LEU A 168 -11.83 17.39 0.63
N GLN A 169 -10.79 18.24 0.69
CA GLN A 169 -10.25 18.93 -0.48
C GLN A 169 -9.76 17.94 -1.54
N ALA A 170 -9.02 16.92 -1.12
CA ALA A 170 -8.49 15.88 -1.99
C ALA A 170 -9.59 14.90 -2.46
N VAL A 171 -10.55 14.60 -1.58
CA VAL A 171 -11.67 13.69 -1.82
C VAL A 171 -12.59 14.18 -2.94
N LEU A 172 -12.82 15.50 -3.03
CA LEU A 172 -13.62 16.08 -4.11
C LEU A 172 -12.98 15.94 -5.49
N ALA A 173 -11.71 15.54 -5.58
CA ALA A 173 -11.04 15.14 -6.82
C ALA A 173 -10.60 13.67 -6.77
N GLY A 174 -11.30 12.85 -5.97
CA GLY A 174 -10.81 11.55 -5.54
C GLY A 174 -10.55 10.54 -6.65
N VAL A 175 -11.20 10.70 -7.81
CA VAL A 175 -10.93 9.87 -9.00
C VAL A 175 -9.49 10.00 -9.47
N ASP A 176 -9.01 11.23 -9.66
CA ASP A 176 -7.70 11.49 -10.24
C ASP A 176 -6.60 11.63 -9.19
N VAL A 177 -6.98 12.04 -7.96
CA VAL A 177 -6.04 12.17 -6.83
C VAL A 177 -5.62 10.81 -6.29
N TYR A 178 -6.58 9.93 -5.99
CA TYR A 178 -6.30 8.61 -5.40
C TYR A 178 -6.20 7.48 -6.42
N GLY A 179 -6.72 7.68 -7.64
CA GLY A 179 -6.52 6.75 -8.74
C GLY A 179 -7.17 5.38 -8.56
N GLU A 180 -6.51 4.38 -9.16
CA GLU A 180 -6.87 2.97 -9.05
C GLU A 180 -6.52 2.43 -7.66
N LYS A 181 -7.39 1.56 -7.14
CA LYS A 181 -7.30 1.04 -5.77
C LYS A 181 -8.09 -0.24 -5.64
N ASP A 182 -7.41 -1.31 -5.23
CA ASP A 182 -8.03 -2.55 -4.77
C ASP A 182 -8.32 -2.48 -3.26
N PHE A 183 -7.48 -1.72 -2.54
CA PHE A 183 -7.53 -1.57 -1.10
C PHE A 183 -7.25 -0.11 -0.70
N MET A 184 -8.22 0.53 -0.06
CA MET A 184 -8.16 1.94 0.34
C MET A 184 -8.13 2.09 1.84
N VAL A 185 -6.97 2.48 2.37
CA VAL A 185 -6.76 2.76 3.78
C VAL A 185 -7.21 4.19 4.10
N TRP A 186 -7.91 4.36 5.20
CA TRP A 186 -8.33 5.65 5.72
C TRP A 186 -7.86 5.85 7.16
N ASP A 187 -7.15 6.96 7.40
CA ASP A 187 -6.59 7.34 8.69
C ASP A 187 -6.63 8.86 8.89
N SER A 188 -7.85 9.39 9.08
CA SER A 188 -8.10 10.82 9.30
C SER A 188 -8.97 11.10 10.53
N SER A 189 -9.20 10.10 11.39
CA SER A 189 -10.19 10.19 12.47
C SER A 189 -9.89 11.24 13.54
N MET A 190 -8.62 11.62 13.72
CA MET A 190 -8.24 12.66 14.67
C MET A 190 -8.64 14.05 14.17
N THR A 191 -8.74 14.24 12.86
CA THR A 191 -9.06 15.53 12.23
C THR A 191 -10.46 15.58 11.64
N GLU A 192 -11.01 14.44 11.25
CA GLU A 192 -12.27 14.34 10.51
C GLU A 192 -13.18 13.27 11.09
N LYS A 193 -14.42 13.67 11.37
CA LYS A 193 -15.45 12.81 11.95
C LYS A 193 -16.79 13.04 11.27
N GLY A 194 -17.66 12.04 11.35
CA GLY A 194 -19.04 12.16 10.92
C GLY A 194 -19.16 12.33 9.40
N PRO A 195 -19.96 13.29 8.90
CA PRO A 195 -20.31 13.40 7.49
C PRO A 195 -19.14 13.41 6.50
N LEU A 196 -17.98 13.97 6.86
CA LEU A 196 -16.79 14.02 6.01
C LEU A 196 -16.27 12.62 5.64
N GLN A 197 -16.39 11.67 6.57
CA GLN A 197 -15.98 10.29 6.37
C GLN A 197 -16.87 9.60 5.32
N ASP A 198 -18.17 9.91 5.34
CA ASP A 198 -19.12 9.41 4.35
C ASP A 198 -18.81 9.98 2.95
N VAL A 199 -18.45 11.28 2.84
CA VAL A 199 -17.98 11.86 1.56
C VAL A 199 -16.76 11.07 1.04
N PHE A 200 -15.76 10.85 1.90
CA PHE A 200 -14.57 10.08 1.54
C PHE A 200 -14.94 8.68 1.04
N GLY A 201 -15.70 7.91 1.83
CA GLY A 201 -16.04 6.53 1.49
C GLY A 201 -16.79 6.42 0.16
N ARG A 202 -17.79 7.28 -0.05
CA ARG A 202 -18.54 7.32 -1.33
C ARG A 202 -17.66 7.66 -2.51
N MET A 203 -16.77 8.64 -2.37
CA MET A 203 -15.84 8.99 -3.45
C MET A 203 -14.88 7.87 -3.76
N MET A 204 -14.39 7.14 -2.75
CA MET A 204 -13.50 6.02 -2.97
C MET A 204 -14.18 4.84 -3.67
N LEU A 205 -15.45 4.55 -3.35
CA LEU A 205 -16.24 3.51 -4.01
C LEU A 205 -16.64 3.87 -5.45
N LEU A 206 -16.86 5.16 -5.73
CA LEU A 206 -17.22 5.66 -7.06
C LEU A 206 -16.01 5.87 -7.99
N SER A 207 -14.79 5.92 -7.45
CA SER A 207 -13.58 6.19 -8.22
C SER A 207 -12.85 4.93 -8.68
N GLY A 208 -11.96 5.09 -9.67
CA GLY A 208 -11.20 4.00 -10.27
C GLY A 208 -12.05 3.11 -11.20
N HIS A 209 -11.43 2.07 -11.73
CA HIS A 209 -12.08 1.00 -12.46
C HIS A 209 -12.67 -0.02 -11.49
N ARG A 210 -11.96 -0.32 -10.40
CA ARG A 210 -12.39 -1.26 -9.36
C ARG A 210 -12.98 -0.56 -8.14
N VAL A 211 -13.88 -1.25 -7.45
CA VAL A 211 -14.35 -0.82 -6.13
C VAL A 211 -13.34 -1.27 -5.07
N PRO A 212 -12.73 -0.38 -4.28
CA PRO A 212 -11.78 -0.77 -3.26
C PRO A 212 -12.46 -1.37 -2.03
N ILE A 213 -11.71 -2.14 -1.27
CA ILE A 213 -12.03 -2.41 0.13
C ILE A 213 -11.67 -1.18 0.95
N LEU A 214 -12.63 -0.61 1.68
CA LEU A 214 -12.36 0.50 2.61
C LEU A 214 -11.82 -0.04 3.93
N PHE A 215 -10.67 0.46 4.38
CA PHE A 215 -9.96 -0.09 5.52
C PHE A 215 -9.60 0.97 6.56
N ASP A 216 -10.16 0.84 7.76
CA ASP A 216 -10.01 1.80 8.84
C ASP A 216 -8.77 1.55 9.70
N ILE A 217 -7.98 2.61 9.95
CA ILE A 217 -6.90 2.58 10.96
C ILE A 217 -7.25 3.49 12.15
N GLY A 218 -8.16 4.45 11.97
CA GLY A 218 -8.33 5.58 12.88
C GLY A 218 -9.58 5.56 13.76
N GLY A 219 -10.55 4.67 13.55
CA GLY A 219 -11.85 4.74 14.25
C GLY A 219 -13.00 5.24 13.36
N GLY A 220 -12.90 4.94 12.07
CA GLY A 220 -13.92 5.04 11.05
C GLY A 220 -14.91 3.87 11.00
N LYS A 221 -14.77 2.84 11.85
CA LYS A 221 -15.68 1.67 11.85
C LYS A 221 -17.17 2.03 11.71
N GLY A 222 -17.65 3.04 12.45
CA GLY A 222 -19.07 3.42 12.43
C GLY A 222 -19.59 3.84 11.05
N PHE A 223 -18.85 4.66 10.31
CA PHE A 223 -19.28 5.08 8.97
C PHE A 223 -19.10 3.96 7.94
N MET A 224 -18.06 3.14 8.10
CA MET A 224 -17.82 1.98 7.25
C MET A 224 -18.95 0.94 7.39
N ASP A 225 -19.39 0.68 8.61
CA ASP A 225 -20.55 -0.17 8.89
C ASP A 225 -21.82 0.38 8.21
N ALA A 226 -22.00 1.70 8.22
CA ALA A 226 -23.13 2.35 7.56
C ALA A 226 -23.07 2.16 6.03
N LEU A 227 -21.91 2.40 5.41
CA LEU A 227 -21.72 2.20 3.96
C LEU A 227 -21.90 0.73 3.56
N ARG A 228 -21.40 -0.22 4.34
CA ARG A 228 -21.62 -1.65 4.11
C ARG A 228 -23.12 -1.97 4.11
N LYS A 229 -23.86 -1.49 5.12
CA LYS A 229 -25.31 -1.73 5.24
C LYS A 229 -26.12 -1.05 4.13
N GLU A 230 -25.72 0.15 3.73
CA GLU A 230 -26.44 0.94 2.73
C GLU A 230 -26.22 0.41 1.31
N VAL A 231 -24.98 0.15 0.92
CA VAL A 231 -24.62 -0.13 -0.49
C VAL A 231 -23.85 -1.43 -0.69
N GLY A 232 -23.65 -2.22 0.35
CA GLY A 232 -22.86 -3.46 0.27
C GLY A 232 -21.36 -3.21 0.15
N ALA A 233 -20.87 -2.03 0.56
CA ALA A 233 -19.45 -1.71 0.51
C ALA A 233 -18.61 -2.74 1.28
N HIS A 234 -17.45 -3.10 0.73
CA HIS A 234 -16.50 -3.97 1.40
C HIS A 234 -15.67 -3.17 2.40
N VAL A 235 -15.69 -3.57 3.67
CA VAL A 235 -15.06 -2.81 4.75
C VAL A 235 -14.34 -3.68 5.77
N GLY A 236 -13.29 -3.12 6.37
CA GLY A 236 -12.53 -3.70 7.47
C GLY A 236 -11.74 -2.64 8.23
N GLY A 237 -10.90 -3.07 9.16
CA GLY A 237 -9.98 -2.16 9.84
C GLY A 237 -8.98 -2.86 10.75
N ILE A 238 -8.10 -2.06 11.34
CA ILE A 238 -7.15 -2.49 12.37
C ILE A 238 -7.82 -2.43 13.73
N THR A 239 -7.48 -3.36 14.60
CA THR A 239 -7.89 -3.35 16.00
C THR A 239 -6.99 -2.39 16.79
N SER A 240 -7.56 -1.59 17.69
CA SER A 240 -6.78 -0.56 18.39
C SER A 240 -5.95 -1.10 19.56
N GLY A 241 -6.24 -2.29 20.07
CA GLY A 241 -5.50 -2.84 21.20
C GLY A 241 -4.15 -3.41 20.80
N ASN A 242 -3.32 -3.63 21.81
CA ASN A 242 -2.01 -4.25 21.69
C ASN A 242 -1.84 -5.34 22.76
N PRO A 243 -2.84 -6.23 22.91
CA PRO A 243 -2.87 -7.14 24.03
C PRO A 243 -1.61 -8.01 23.98
N HIS A 244 -0.91 -8.12 25.11
CA HIS A 244 0.25 -8.99 25.32
C HIS A 244 1.57 -8.60 24.65
N LEU A 245 1.67 -7.42 24.03
CA LEU A 245 3.00 -6.88 23.71
C LEU A 245 3.66 -6.33 24.97
N LYS A 246 4.91 -6.73 25.22
CA LYS A 246 5.65 -6.31 26.41
C LYS A 246 5.92 -4.80 26.34
N GLU A 247 5.60 -4.11 27.43
CA GLU A 247 5.95 -2.70 27.58
C GLU A 247 7.43 -2.54 27.96
N THR A 248 7.98 -1.38 27.61
CA THR A 248 9.27 -0.91 28.11
C THR A 248 9.09 -0.37 29.52
N GLU A 249 9.83 -0.92 30.47
CA GLU A 249 9.78 -0.52 31.89
C GLU A 249 11.00 0.30 32.33
N SER A 250 12.15 0.11 31.66
CA SER A 250 13.37 0.89 31.86
C SER A 250 14.24 0.88 30.60
N LEU A 251 15.30 1.69 30.57
CA LEU A 251 16.25 1.68 29.45
C LEU A 251 17.02 0.36 29.36
N GLU A 252 17.37 -0.20 30.51
CA GLU A 252 18.09 -1.48 30.63
C GLU A 252 17.21 -2.63 30.16
N GLN A 253 15.93 -2.65 30.56
CA GLN A 253 14.98 -3.66 30.12
C GLN A 253 14.65 -3.53 28.63
N ALA A 254 14.59 -2.31 28.08
CA ALA A 254 14.40 -2.09 26.65
C ALA A 254 15.42 -2.88 25.81
N ALA A 255 16.70 -2.90 26.22
CA ALA A 255 17.76 -3.64 25.51
C ALA A 255 17.56 -5.17 25.50
N THR A 256 16.69 -5.70 26.36
CA THR A 256 16.33 -7.13 26.40
C THR A 256 15.09 -7.47 25.58
N LEU A 257 14.33 -6.46 25.15
CA LEU A 257 13.16 -6.64 24.30
C LEU A 257 13.58 -6.80 22.83
N PRO A 258 12.80 -7.56 22.03
CA PRO A 258 12.94 -7.55 20.58
C PRO A 258 13.00 -6.14 20.03
N HIS A 259 13.84 -5.89 19.04
CA HIS A 259 14.11 -4.52 18.57
C HIS A 259 12.85 -3.76 18.15
N ALA A 260 11.86 -4.44 17.59
CA ALA A 260 10.59 -3.85 17.16
C ALA A 260 9.68 -3.40 18.33
N LEU A 261 9.91 -3.89 19.56
CA LEU A 261 9.16 -3.54 20.77
C LEU A 261 9.80 -2.42 21.60
N GLN A 262 11.09 -2.17 21.41
CA GLN A 262 11.83 -1.20 22.23
C GLN A 262 11.20 0.19 22.13
N HIS A 263 10.76 0.75 23.27
CA HIS A 263 10.11 2.06 23.36
C HIS A 263 8.81 2.23 22.56
N LEU A 264 8.23 1.15 22.02
CA LEU A 264 6.97 1.20 21.29
C LEU A 264 5.80 1.43 22.24
N PHE A 265 5.74 0.63 23.30
CA PHE A 265 4.81 0.77 24.42
C PHE A 265 5.62 0.91 25.69
N CYS A 266 5.15 1.72 26.61
CA CYS A 266 5.90 2.02 27.81
C CYS A 266 5.01 2.16 29.01
N LYS A 267 5.51 1.61 30.11
CA LYS A 267 4.90 1.79 31.41
C LYS A 267 4.94 3.28 31.78
N GLY A 268 3.91 3.74 32.49
CA GLY A 268 3.84 5.11 32.95
C GLY A 268 5.11 5.54 33.69
N GLY A 269 5.67 6.69 33.32
CA GLY A 269 6.86 7.26 33.96
C GLY A 269 8.21 6.93 33.30
N VAL A 270 8.25 6.10 32.25
CA VAL A 270 9.50 5.82 31.52
C VAL A 270 9.86 7.02 30.61
N PRO A 271 10.96 7.75 30.86
CA PRO A 271 11.24 9.02 30.18
C PRO A 271 11.55 8.87 28.69
N THR A 272 12.03 7.71 28.26
CA THR A 272 12.43 7.46 26.86
C THR A 272 11.24 7.48 25.90
N CYS A 273 10.03 7.33 26.43
CA CYS A 273 8.83 7.15 25.63
C CYS A 273 8.22 8.50 25.31
N GLY A 274 8.32 8.88 24.04
CA GLY A 274 8.01 10.23 23.58
C GLY A 274 9.24 11.12 23.38
N GLN A 275 10.43 10.69 23.84
CA GLN A 275 11.67 11.35 23.44
C GLN A 275 11.91 11.10 21.94
N THR A 276 12.17 12.19 21.22
CA THR A 276 12.31 12.21 19.78
C THR A 276 13.27 11.14 19.25
N GLN A 277 14.44 10.97 19.88
CA GLN A 277 15.46 10.05 19.39
C GLN A 277 15.04 8.57 19.48
N PHE A 278 14.19 8.20 20.44
CA PHE A 278 13.72 6.82 20.59
C PHE A 278 12.42 6.55 19.83
N LYS A 279 11.56 7.56 19.71
CA LYS A 279 10.25 7.44 19.09
C LYS A 279 10.29 7.48 17.57
N TYR A 280 11.01 8.45 16.99
CA TYR A 280 11.01 8.64 15.53
C TYR A 280 12.26 8.04 14.88
N ASN A 281 13.42 8.26 15.50
CA ASN A 281 14.70 7.81 14.98
C ASN A 281 14.87 8.14 13.47
N ALA A 282 14.53 9.39 13.12
CA ALA A 282 14.49 9.89 11.75
C ALA A 282 15.62 10.91 11.53
N SER A 283 16.23 10.89 10.34
CA SER A 283 17.31 11.81 9.94
C SER A 283 16.96 12.53 8.63
N CYS A 284 17.42 13.76 8.47
CA CYS A 284 17.20 14.53 7.24
C CYS A 284 18.18 14.17 6.11
N TRP A 285 19.22 13.42 6.43
CA TRP A 285 20.27 13.02 5.50
C TRP A 285 20.92 11.72 5.94
N THR A 286 21.44 11.00 4.95
CA THR A 286 22.34 9.85 5.10
C THR A 286 23.45 10.04 4.08
N ASP A 287 24.70 9.89 4.50
CA ASP A 287 25.84 10.03 3.60
C ASP A 287 25.78 9.04 2.43
N ARG A 288 26.19 9.53 1.25
CA ARG A 288 26.09 8.79 0.00
C ARG A 288 27.39 8.90 -0.78
N VAL A 289 27.67 7.91 -1.62
CA VAL A 289 28.86 7.89 -2.48
C VAL A 289 28.68 8.74 -3.75
N ASP A 290 27.44 8.98 -4.16
CA ASP A 290 27.06 9.76 -5.35
C ASP A 290 26.84 11.25 -5.04
N VAL A 291 26.89 11.65 -3.77
CA VAL A 291 26.76 13.04 -3.32
C VAL A 291 27.78 13.29 -2.22
N GLU A 292 28.87 13.99 -2.54
CA GLU A 292 29.95 14.26 -1.58
C GLU A 292 29.49 15.13 -0.41
N THR A 293 28.71 16.19 -0.68
CA THR A 293 28.13 17.05 0.36
C THR A 293 26.85 17.70 -0.16
N PRO A 294 25.73 17.66 0.59
CA PRO A 294 24.52 18.40 0.22
C PRO A 294 24.82 19.90 0.03
N PRO A 295 24.32 20.54 -1.05
CA PRO A 295 24.55 21.97 -1.28
C PRO A 295 24.04 22.88 -0.16
N THR A 296 22.97 22.44 0.53
CA THR A 296 22.41 23.11 1.71
C THR A 296 22.66 22.25 2.95
N ALA A 297 23.07 22.89 4.05
CA ALA A 297 23.26 22.22 5.32
C ALA A 297 21.96 21.55 5.79
N GLN A 298 22.03 20.25 6.07
CA GLN A 298 20.88 19.45 6.44
C GLN A 298 20.56 19.62 7.93
N ASN A 299 19.27 19.64 8.26
CA ASN A 299 18.83 19.72 9.64
C ASN A 299 19.32 18.51 10.45
N LYS A 300 19.65 18.74 11.72
CA LYS A 300 20.05 17.65 12.64
C LYS A 300 18.95 16.62 12.87
N GLY A 301 17.69 17.01 12.70
CA GLY A 301 16.53 16.15 12.93
C GLY A 301 15.40 16.45 11.95
N TYR A 302 14.49 15.50 11.84
CA TYR A 302 13.32 15.57 10.97
C TYR A 302 12.24 16.47 11.56
N GLY A 303 11.59 17.29 10.73
CA GLY A 303 10.53 18.21 11.17
C GLY A 303 9.21 17.49 11.50
N GLY A 304 8.22 18.22 12.05
CA GLY A 304 6.86 17.69 12.22
C GLY A 304 6.70 16.62 13.31
N GLN A 305 7.61 16.55 14.29
CA GLN A 305 7.62 15.56 15.36
C GLN A 305 6.68 15.91 16.53
N ALA A 306 5.38 15.96 16.28
CA ALA A 306 4.39 16.27 17.32
C ALA A 306 4.15 15.08 18.27
N LYS A 307 3.97 15.31 19.58
CA LYS A 307 3.84 14.23 20.59
C LYS A 307 2.79 13.15 20.24
N TRP A 308 1.74 13.51 19.52
CA TRP A 308 0.64 12.64 19.11
C TRP A 308 0.87 11.88 17.79
N HIS A 309 1.89 12.22 16.99
CA HIS A 309 2.22 11.45 15.78
C HIS A 309 2.77 10.07 16.16
N PRO A 310 2.45 9.00 15.42
CA PRO A 310 3.06 7.69 15.64
C PRO A 310 4.57 7.74 15.40
N GLY A 311 5.32 6.95 16.18
CA GLY A 311 6.75 6.74 15.95
C GLY A 311 7.02 5.70 14.86
N ASN A 312 8.29 5.50 14.51
CA ASN A 312 8.68 4.59 13.44
C ASN A 312 8.25 3.12 13.73
N ARG A 313 8.41 2.65 14.97
CA ARG A 313 7.98 1.32 15.40
C ARG A 313 6.45 1.18 15.47
N SER A 314 5.74 2.27 15.75
CA SER A 314 4.27 2.27 15.69
C SER A 314 3.80 2.10 14.25
N HIS A 315 4.43 2.81 13.31
CA HIS A 315 4.18 2.61 11.90
C HIS A 315 4.58 1.19 11.44
N GLN A 316 5.71 0.65 11.88
CA GLN A 316 6.11 -0.73 11.61
C GLN A 316 5.02 -1.70 12.08
N LEU A 317 4.56 -1.59 13.32
CA LEU A 317 3.50 -2.46 13.85
C LEU A 317 2.22 -2.38 13.02
N ILE A 318 1.75 -1.17 12.69
CA ILE A 318 0.56 -0.98 11.84
C ILE A 318 0.74 -1.67 10.47
N GLY A 319 1.91 -1.46 9.84
CA GLY A 319 2.24 -2.13 8.57
C GLY A 319 2.21 -3.65 8.69
N ARG A 320 2.73 -4.20 9.79
CA ARG A 320 2.74 -5.66 10.06
C ARG A 320 1.35 -6.23 10.30
N ARG A 321 0.43 -5.47 10.91
CA ARG A 321 -0.97 -5.87 11.05
C ARG A 321 -1.67 -5.99 9.69
N MET A 322 -1.44 -5.02 8.81
CA MET A 322 -1.92 -5.09 7.43
C MET A 322 -1.30 -6.29 6.69
N THR A 323 0.00 -6.53 6.85
CA THR A 323 0.69 -7.70 6.29
C THR A 323 0.02 -9.01 6.75
N LEU A 324 -0.29 -9.17 8.04
CA LEU A 324 -0.96 -10.36 8.56
C LEU A 324 -2.37 -10.58 7.97
N LEU A 325 -3.14 -9.50 7.76
CA LEU A 325 -4.41 -9.56 7.04
C LEU A 325 -4.24 -10.12 5.62
N PHE A 326 -3.29 -9.55 4.87
CA PHE A 326 -3.03 -9.97 3.49
C PHE A 326 -2.52 -11.41 3.40
N LEU A 327 -1.60 -11.81 4.28
CA LEU A 327 -1.12 -13.20 4.34
C LEU A 327 -2.25 -14.18 4.66
N ARG A 328 -3.21 -13.79 5.51
CA ARG A 328 -4.40 -14.59 5.80
C ARG A 328 -5.31 -14.72 4.57
N ALA A 329 -5.53 -13.64 3.83
CA ALA A 329 -6.34 -13.66 2.61
C ALA A 329 -5.66 -14.46 1.49
N LEU A 330 -4.35 -14.33 1.31
CA LEU A 330 -3.57 -15.11 0.36
C LEU A 330 -3.60 -16.61 0.67
N ASP A 331 -3.50 -16.99 1.96
CA ASP A 331 -3.63 -18.39 2.37
C ASP A 331 -5.01 -18.97 2.02
N GLU A 332 -6.09 -18.20 2.22
CA GLU A 332 -7.44 -18.64 1.81
C GLU A 332 -7.61 -18.68 0.29
N ALA A 333 -7.03 -17.72 -0.45
CA ALA A 333 -6.99 -17.74 -1.91
C ALA A 333 -6.36 -19.06 -2.42
N MET A 334 -5.21 -19.45 -1.85
CA MET A 334 -4.55 -20.71 -2.18
C MET A 334 -5.41 -21.93 -1.84
N ASN A 335 -6.15 -21.91 -0.72
CA ASN A 335 -7.05 -23.01 -0.35
C ASN A 335 -8.24 -23.14 -1.32
N ILE A 336 -8.81 -22.01 -1.76
CA ILE A 336 -9.88 -22.00 -2.77
C ILE A 336 -9.35 -22.53 -4.09
N TRP A 337 -8.20 -22.02 -4.55
CA TRP A 337 -7.59 -22.45 -5.81
C TRP A 337 -7.30 -23.95 -5.80
N LEU A 338 -6.67 -24.48 -4.73
CA LEU A 338 -6.38 -25.90 -4.62
C LEU A 338 -7.64 -26.76 -4.69
N ARG A 339 -8.67 -26.42 -3.91
CA ARG A 339 -9.94 -27.17 -3.90
C ARG A 339 -10.59 -27.15 -5.28
N ALA A 340 -10.66 -25.99 -5.91
CA ALA A 340 -11.26 -25.81 -7.23
C ALA A 340 -10.48 -26.55 -8.33
N THR A 341 -9.15 -26.52 -8.32
CA THR A 341 -8.32 -27.29 -9.27
C THR A 341 -8.57 -28.79 -9.13
N VAL A 342 -8.72 -29.31 -7.91
CA VAL A 342 -9.02 -30.73 -7.68
C VAL A 342 -10.41 -31.11 -8.20
N SER A 343 -11.43 -30.27 -8.00
CA SER A 343 -12.81 -30.60 -8.37
C SER A 343 -13.21 -30.23 -9.80
N GLU A 344 -12.66 -29.14 -10.35
CA GLU A 344 -13.10 -28.51 -11.60
C GLU A 344 -11.98 -28.39 -12.64
N GLY A 345 -10.74 -28.76 -12.27
CA GLY A 345 -9.56 -28.65 -13.13
C GLY A 345 -9.04 -27.21 -13.28
N SER A 346 -7.93 -27.08 -14.01
CA SER A 346 -7.28 -25.82 -14.32
C SER A 346 -7.67 -25.33 -15.73
N PRO A 347 -7.72 -24.02 -16.01
CA PRO A 347 -7.50 -22.91 -15.09
C PRO A 347 -8.67 -22.69 -14.12
N LEU A 348 -8.44 -21.87 -13.09
CA LEU A 348 -9.44 -21.51 -12.09
C LEU A 348 -10.64 -20.78 -12.73
N ASP A 349 -11.84 -21.27 -12.46
CA ASP A 349 -13.09 -20.69 -13.00
C ASP A 349 -13.31 -19.24 -12.54
N GLY A 350 -13.89 -18.42 -13.43
CA GLY A 350 -14.17 -17.01 -13.19
C GLY A 350 -14.98 -16.73 -11.92
N LYS A 351 -15.90 -17.62 -11.52
CA LYS A 351 -16.73 -17.43 -10.32
C LYS A 351 -15.94 -17.26 -9.02
N TYR A 352 -14.67 -17.68 -8.98
CA TYR A 352 -13.79 -17.57 -7.81
C TYR A 352 -13.02 -16.25 -7.74
N TRP A 353 -12.97 -15.46 -8.81
CA TRP A 353 -12.11 -14.27 -8.89
C TRP A 353 -12.68 -13.11 -9.71
N HIS A 354 -13.79 -13.30 -10.42
CA HIS A 354 -14.57 -12.23 -11.04
C HIS A 354 -15.38 -11.47 -9.97
N LEU A 355 -15.35 -10.15 -10.07
CA LEU A 355 -15.90 -9.17 -9.15
C LEU A 355 -16.75 -8.10 -9.85
N ALA A 356 -16.67 -7.96 -11.18
CA ALA A 356 -17.33 -6.85 -11.89
C ALA A 356 -18.83 -6.72 -11.57
N GLU A 357 -19.57 -7.83 -11.48
CA GLU A 357 -20.99 -7.81 -11.10
C GLU A 357 -21.20 -7.25 -9.69
N GLU A 358 -20.43 -7.75 -8.72
CA GLU A 358 -20.48 -7.35 -7.31
C GLU A 358 -20.11 -5.87 -7.15
N GLU A 359 -19.05 -5.43 -7.83
CA GLU A 359 -18.57 -4.04 -7.79
C GLU A 359 -19.53 -3.06 -8.48
N ASN A 360 -20.11 -3.45 -9.62
CA ASN A 360 -21.13 -2.65 -10.29
C ASN A 360 -22.38 -2.49 -9.42
N LYS A 361 -22.79 -3.55 -8.72
CA LYS A 361 -23.91 -3.48 -7.76
C LYS A 361 -23.66 -2.43 -6.67
N ILE A 362 -22.45 -2.37 -6.10
CA ILE A 362 -22.09 -1.35 -5.09
C ILE A 362 -22.17 0.06 -5.68
N ARG A 363 -21.61 0.27 -6.87
CA ARG A 363 -21.62 1.58 -7.53
C ARG A 363 -23.02 2.02 -7.94
N ASP A 364 -23.82 1.10 -8.43
CA ASP A 364 -25.18 1.39 -8.87
C ASP A 364 -26.09 1.65 -7.67
N ALA A 365 -25.89 0.99 -6.54
CA ALA A 365 -26.53 1.33 -5.27
C ALA A 365 -26.19 2.78 -4.82
N LEU A 366 -24.92 3.19 -4.92
CA LEU A 366 -24.52 4.58 -4.61
C LEU A 366 -25.13 5.61 -5.57
N LYS A 367 -25.10 5.35 -6.88
CA LYS A 367 -25.62 6.26 -7.90
C LYS A 367 -27.15 6.42 -7.82
N SER A 368 -27.84 5.33 -7.51
CA SER A 368 -29.31 5.27 -7.43
C SER A 368 -29.85 5.71 -6.07
N GLY A 369 -29.01 5.70 -5.03
CA GLY A 369 -29.38 6.10 -3.67
C GLY A 369 -29.81 7.57 -3.53
N ASN A 370 -30.67 7.84 -2.54
CA ASN A 370 -31.05 9.20 -2.18
C ASN A 370 -29.88 9.91 -1.48
N ALA A 371 -29.04 10.56 -2.27
CA ALA A 371 -27.88 11.30 -1.80
C ALA A 371 -28.20 12.33 -0.71
N THR A 372 -29.43 12.89 -0.65
CA THR A 372 -29.80 13.90 0.36
C THR A 372 -30.11 13.29 1.73
N ALA A 373 -30.39 11.99 1.79
CA ALA A 373 -30.74 11.28 3.03
C ALA A 373 -29.52 10.64 3.72
N THR A 374 -28.32 10.95 3.26
CA THR A 374 -27.07 10.41 3.79
C THR A 374 -26.30 11.49 4.55
N PRO A 375 -25.37 11.12 5.46
CA PRO A 375 -24.51 12.10 6.11
C PRO A 375 -23.77 13.00 5.10
N CYS A 376 -23.29 12.44 3.98
CA CYS A 376 -22.70 13.23 2.89
C CYS A 376 -23.69 14.26 2.32
N GLY A 377 -24.95 13.90 2.07
CA GLY A 377 -25.97 14.83 1.58
C GLY A 377 -26.29 15.95 2.55
N GLU A 378 -26.34 15.62 3.83
CA GLU A 378 -26.55 16.60 4.91
C GLU A 378 -25.39 17.59 5.02
N LEU A 379 -24.16 17.16 4.72
CA LEU A 379 -23.00 18.07 4.64
C LEU A 379 -23.03 18.89 3.35
N MET A 380 -23.35 18.25 2.23
CA MET A 380 -23.33 18.83 0.89
C MET A 380 -24.71 19.32 0.45
N LYS A 381 -25.49 19.97 1.33
CA LYS A 381 -26.90 20.34 1.05
C LYS A 381 -27.10 21.13 -0.25
N LEU A 382 -26.14 21.99 -0.58
CA LEU A 382 -26.18 22.80 -1.80
C LEU A 382 -25.80 21.99 -3.06
N THR A 383 -25.06 20.90 -2.90
CA THR A 383 -24.53 20.08 -3.99
C THR A 383 -24.54 18.59 -3.61
N PRO A 384 -25.69 18.00 -3.27
CA PRO A 384 -25.76 16.61 -2.78
C PRO A 384 -25.34 15.60 -3.85
N ARG A 385 -25.37 16.01 -5.13
CA ARG A 385 -24.84 15.25 -6.27
C ARG A 385 -23.38 14.82 -6.09
N VAL A 386 -22.58 15.54 -5.30
CA VAL A 386 -21.22 15.12 -4.98
C VAL A 386 -21.22 13.72 -4.36
N CYS A 387 -22.25 13.32 -3.61
CA CYS A 387 -22.28 12.04 -2.90
C CYS A 387 -22.55 10.82 -3.78
N ASN A 388 -23.03 11.01 -5.01
CA ASN A 388 -23.40 9.92 -5.92
C ASN A 388 -22.79 10.06 -7.33
N THR A 389 -21.98 11.09 -7.55
CA THR A 389 -21.29 11.34 -8.82
C THR A 389 -19.79 11.22 -8.61
N PRO A 390 -19.07 10.40 -9.39
CA PRO A 390 -17.61 10.34 -9.30
C PRO A 390 -17.02 11.71 -9.66
N MET A 391 -16.31 12.32 -8.72
CA MET A 391 -15.72 13.63 -8.90
C MET A 391 -14.28 13.52 -9.40
N ARG A 392 -14.00 14.24 -10.49
CA ARG A 392 -12.69 14.32 -11.17
C ARG A 392 -12.09 15.70 -10.96
N GLY A 393 -10.76 15.78 -10.96
CA GLY A 393 -10.02 17.01 -10.79
C GLY A 393 -8.56 16.88 -11.17
N GLY A 394 -7.84 17.99 -11.12
CA GLY A 394 -6.39 18.00 -11.29
C GLY A 394 -5.76 18.76 -10.14
N THR A 395 -4.65 18.26 -9.63
CA THR A 395 -3.84 18.92 -8.61
C THR A 395 -2.51 19.30 -9.24
N GLU A 396 -1.98 20.50 -8.97
CA GLU A 396 -0.64 20.81 -9.47
C GLU A 396 0.43 20.01 -8.72
N TRP A 397 0.24 19.91 -7.41
CA TRP A 397 1.09 19.18 -6.49
C TRP A 397 0.39 17.95 -5.97
N THR A 398 1.07 17.23 -5.09
CA THR A 398 0.55 16.00 -4.52
C THR A 398 -0.71 16.23 -3.70
N PRO A 399 -1.61 15.24 -3.68
CA PRO A 399 -1.44 13.88 -4.19
C PRO A 399 -1.80 13.80 -5.68
N ARG A 400 -1.07 12.96 -6.44
CA ARG A 400 -1.27 12.75 -7.89
C ARG A 400 -1.04 11.28 -8.22
N TYR A 401 -2.10 10.56 -8.57
CA TYR A 401 -1.96 9.17 -8.98
C TYR A 401 -1.22 9.03 -10.33
N ARG A 402 -1.51 9.91 -11.31
CA ARG A 402 -0.90 9.85 -12.65
C ARG A 402 0.07 10.99 -12.90
N GLY A 403 0.87 11.38 -11.92
CA GLY A 403 1.92 12.39 -12.08
C GLY A 403 1.47 13.63 -12.85
N ASP A 404 2.07 13.88 -14.01
CA ASP A 404 1.74 15.03 -14.84
C ASP A 404 0.43 14.87 -15.65
N GLU A 405 -0.14 13.67 -15.80
CA GLU A 405 -1.44 13.47 -16.47
C GLU A 405 -2.61 13.94 -15.61
N SER A 406 -2.48 13.82 -14.28
CA SER A 406 -3.43 14.35 -13.31
C SER A 406 -3.08 15.78 -12.85
N SER A 407 -2.13 16.43 -13.52
CA SER A 407 -1.77 17.82 -13.23
C SER A 407 -2.85 18.77 -13.76
N ILE A 408 -3.15 19.82 -12.99
CA ILE A 408 -4.02 20.91 -13.47
C ILE A 408 -3.48 21.54 -14.76
N ARG A 409 -2.16 21.51 -15.01
CA ARG A 409 -1.54 22.00 -16.25
C ARG A 409 -2.02 21.26 -17.50
N GLN A 410 -2.44 20.00 -17.40
CA GLN A 410 -3.03 19.28 -18.54
C GLN A 410 -4.40 19.81 -18.94
N LEU A 411 -5.07 20.53 -18.03
CA LEU A 411 -6.36 21.16 -18.28
C LEU A 411 -6.20 22.57 -18.85
N LEU A 412 -4.99 23.14 -18.81
CA LEU A 412 -4.72 24.48 -19.32
C LEU A 412 -4.56 24.46 -20.85
N LYS A 413 -5.19 25.42 -21.51
CA LYS A 413 -4.95 25.70 -22.94
C LYS A 413 -3.75 26.67 -23.05
N PRO A 414 -2.89 26.54 -24.07
CA PRO A 414 -1.91 27.57 -24.38
C PRO A 414 -2.61 28.93 -24.58
N SER A 415 -1.96 30.00 -24.14
CA SER A 415 -2.34 31.37 -24.51
C SER A 415 -2.22 31.59 -26.03
N PRO A 416 -2.69 32.71 -26.60
CA PRO A 416 -2.45 33.05 -28.00
C PRO A 416 -0.96 33.10 -28.40
N SER A 417 -0.05 33.38 -27.45
CA SER A 417 1.40 33.34 -27.67
C SER A 417 1.99 31.93 -27.62
N GLY A 418 1.17 30.91 -27.30
CA GLY A 418 1.61 29.54 -27.07
C GLY A 418 2.11 29.29 -25.64
N TYR A 419 2.03 30.28 -24.75
CA TYR A 419 2.49 30.14 -23.37
C TYR A 419 1.60 29.16 -22.60
N ILE A 420 2.24 28.14 -22.02
CA ILE A 420 1.71 27.29 -20.97
C ILE A 420 2.69 27.43 -19.80
N PRO A 421 2.23 27.67 -18.56
CA PRO A 421 3.13 27.73 -17.42
C PRO A 421 3.98 26.47 -17.32
N SER A 422 5.28 26.60 -17.59
CA SER A 422 6.25 25.61 -17.15
C SER A 422 6.41 25.73 -15.64
N LYS A 423 6.94 24.71 -14.97
CA LYS A 423 7.33 24.88 -13.57
C LYS A 423 8.35 26.00 -13.53
N VAL A 424 8.09 27.04 -12.72
CA VAL A 424 9.06 28.11 -12.53
C VAL A 424 10.20 27.57 -11.69
N GLY A 425 11.38 27.50 -12.29
CA GLY A 425 12.58 26.94 -11.66
C GLY A 425 12.59 25.41 -11.68
N ASP A 426 12.92 24.81 -12.82
CA ASP A 426 13.37 23.42 -12.89
C ASP A 426 14.70 23.29 -12.14
N ALA A 427 14.62 23.31 -10.81
CA ALA A 427 15.77 23.11 -9.95
C ALA A 427 16.25 21.68 -10.14
N GLU A 428 17.54 21.55 -10.44
CA GLU A 428 18.19 20.25 -10.56
C GLU A 428 18.10 19.50 -9.23
N GLN A 429 17.66 18.24 -9.28
CA GLN A 429 17.70 17.35 -8.12
C GLN A 429 19.13 17.16 -7.66
N VAL A 430 19.38 17.20 -6.34
CA VAL A 430 20.70 16.89 -5.78
C VAL A 430 21.16 15.48 -6.20
N TYR A 431 20.21 14.54 -6.33
CA TYR A 431 20.43 13.20 -6.86
C TYR A 431 19.12 12.57 -7.37
N GLY A 432 19.24 11.70 -8.37
CA GLY A 432 18.16 10.87 -8.87
C GLY A 432 18.02 9.52 -8.14
N GLY A 433 16.94 8.79 -8.42
CA GLY A 433 16.76 7.40 -7.96
C GLY A 433 16.13 7.25 -6.56
N ARG A 434 16.15 6.03 -6.00
CA ARG A 434 15.58 5.75 -4.67
C ARG A 434 16.42 6.36 -3.55
N GLU A 435 15.80 6.65 -2.41
CA GLU A 435 16.55 7.03 -1.21
C GLU A 435 17.47 5.90 -0.75
N ALA A 436 18.63 6.28 -0.21
CA ALA A 436 19.45 5.34 0.52
C ALA A 436 18.68 4.86 1.76
N ARG A 437 18.78 3.56 2.08
CA ARG A 437 18.24 3.06 3.34
C ARG A 437 18.95 3.72 4.51
N ILE A 438 18.17 4.40 5.33
CA ILE A 438 18.61 5.09 6.54
C ILE A 438 19.28 4.05 7.46
N PRO A 439 20.54 4.28 7.91
CA PRO A 439 21.23 3.34 8.79
C PRO A 439 20.45 3.00 10.05
N GLN A 440 19.70 3.97 10.59
CA GLN A 440 18.81 3.87 11.74
C GLN A 440 17.64 2.88 11.54
N LEU A 441 17.30 2.54 10.29
CA LEU A 441 16.30 1.55 9.93
C LEU A 441 16.88 0.17 9.65
N ARG A 442 18.20 0.00 9.76
CA ARG A 442 18.81 -1.33 9.63
C ARG A 442 18.43 -2.14 10.85
N ILE A 443 17.87 -3.32 10.58
CA ILE A 443 17.61 -4.31 11.60
C ILE A 443 18.95 -4.73 12.21
N PRO A 444 19.14 -4.63 13.55
CA PRO A 444 20.38 -5.02 14.19
C PRO A 444 20.76 -6.47 13.91
N ILE A 445 22.06 -6.77 13.95
CA ILE A 445 22.54 -8.15 13.79
C ILE A 445 21.95 -9.01 14.90
N GLY A 446 21.34 -10.14 14.52
CA GLY A 446 20.70 -11.08 15.43
C GLY A 446 19.19 -10.87 15.61
N GLU A 447 18.67 -9.73 15.16
CA GLU A 447 17.22 -9.45 15.16
C GLU A 447 16.54 -10.03 13.91
N VAL A 448 15.21 -10.14 13.97
CA VAL A 448 14.41 -10.71 12.89
C VAL A 448 14.15 -9.67 11.81
N ASP A 449 14.61 -9.95 10.59
CA ASP A 449 14.30 -9.14 9.40
C ASP A 449 13.22 -9.84 8.55
N VAL A 450 11.96 -9.45 8.77
CA VAL A 450 10.80 -10.02 8.08
C VAL A 450 10.86 -9.80 6.57
N ALA A 451 11.36 -8.65 6.13
CA ALA A 451 11.45 -8.33 4.71
C ALA A 451 12.50 -9.21 4.01
N MET A 452 13.61 -9.52 4.70
CA MET A 452 14.58 -10.51 4.22
C MET A 452 14.03 -11.93 4.22
N ILE A 453 13.22 -12.32 5.20
CA ILE A 453 12.52 -13.62 5.19
C ILE A 453 11.62 -13.72 3.95
N ALA A 454 10.85 -12.67 3.65
CA ALA A 454 9.98 -12.62 2.47
C ALA A 454 10.77 -12.73 1.14
N ARG A 455 11.95 -12.12 1.06
CA ARG A 455 12.84 -12.19 -0.12
C ARG A 455 13.57 -13.53 -0.24
N SER A 456 13.80 -14.22 0.86
CA SER A 456 14.61 -15.44 0.89
C SER A 456 13.97 -16.57 0.06
N LEU A 457 14.82 -17.35 -0.62
CA LEU A 457 14.39 -18.61 -1.21
C LEU A 457 14.28 -19.67 -0.10
N PRO A 458 13.38 -20.66 -0.23
CA PRO A 458 13.38 -21.82 0.64
C PRO A 458 14.81 -22.40 0.70
N GLN A 459 15.25 -22.80 1.90
CA GLN A 459 16.50 -23.54 2.00
C GLN A 459 16.34 -24.79 1.14
N ARG A 460 17.05 -24.84 0.01
CA ARG A 460 17.15 -26.06 -0.78
C ARG A 460 17.75 -27.09 0.15
N ASN A 461 16.96 -28.08 0.56
CA ASN A 461 17.46 -29.27 1.24
C ASN A 461 18.60 -29.80 0.37
N ARG A 462 19.85 -29.53 0.77
CA ARG A 462 21.05 -30.03 0.09
C ARG A 462 21.22 -31.53 0.36
N SER A 463 20.12 -32.28 0.41
CA SER A 463 20.05 -33.71 0.67
C SER A 463 20.43 -34.56 -0.55
N ARG A 464 20.72 -33.96 -1.70
CA ARG A 464 21.57 -34.61 -2.72
C ARG A 464 22.99 -34.07 -2.62
N LYS A 465 23.75 -34.60 -1.65
CA LYS A 465 25.15 -34.94 -1.92
C LYS A 465 25.14 -35.88 -3.12
N ARG A 466 25.12 -35.34 -4.34
CA ARG A 466 25.74 -36.04 -5.46
C ARG A 466 27.18 -36.20 -5.01
N SER A 467 27.53 -37.44 -4.67
CA SER A 467 28.90 -37.93 -4.70
C SER A 467 29.41 -37.64 -6.12
N LEU A 468 29.88 -36.42 -6.35
CA LEU A 468 30.82 -36.14 -7.40
C LEU A 468 32.12 -36.71 -6.86
N SER A 469 32.38 -37.95 -7.24
CA SER A 469 33.69 -38.57 -7.14
C SER A 469 34.73 -37.54 -7.58
N THR A 470 35.51 -37.13 -6.60
CA THR A 470 36.81 -36.49 -6.68
C THR A 470 37.55 -36.89 -7.96
N SER A 471 37.53 -35.99 -8.94
CA SER A 471 38.57 -35.88 -9.97
C SER A 471 39.19 -34.52 -9.74
N GLY A 472 40.42 -34.51 -9.23
CA GLY A 472 41.02 -33.38 -8.54
C GLY A 472 41.13 -32.11 -9.37
N ILE A 473 40.55 -31.01 -8.87
CA ILE A 473 40.94 -29.65 -9.19
C ILE A 473 40.96 -28.86 -7.88
N SER A 474 42.04 -28.13 -7.67
CA SER A 474 42.50 -27.52 -6.43
C SER A 474 41.52 -26.52 -5.80
N ALA A 475 41.31 -26.67 -4.49
CA ALA A 475 40.39 -25.89 -3.66
C ALA A 475 40.87 -24.45 -3.30
N GLY A 476 41.81 -23.88 -4.06
CA GLY A 476 42.43 -22.60 -3.73
C GLY A 476 41.69 -21.35 -4.22
N ALA A 477 40.86 -21.46 -5.27
CA ALA A 477 40.29 -20.27 -5.95
C ALA A 477 38.81 -19.99 -5.61
N ALA A 478 38.06 -20.97 -5.11
CA ALA A 478 36.60 -20.87 -5.00
C ALA A 478 36.08 -20.03 -3.81
N LEU A 479 36.92 -19.70 -2.82
CA LEU A 479 36.47 -18.96 -1.64
C LEU A 479 36.56 -17.42 -1.78
N ALA A 480 37.28 -16.92 -2.79
CA ALA A 480 37.45 -15.47 -3.01
C ALA A 480 36.31 -14.85 -3.85
N GLU A 481 35.59 -15.66 -4.62
CA GLU A 481 34.60 -15.16 -5.59
C GLU A 481 33.17 -15.09 -5.02
N ALA A 482 32.90 -15.82 -3.94
CA ALA A 482 31.59 -15.81 -3.25
C ALA A 482 31.30 -14.52 -2.46
N LYS A 483 32.28 -13.62 -2.28
CA LYS A 483 32.11 -12.34 -1.58
C LYS A 483 31.87 -11.12 -2.48
N ARG A 484 31.85 -11.27 -3.82
CA ARG A 484 31.72 -10.11 -4.75
C ARG A 484 30.50 -10.14 -5.69
N GLY A 485 29.65 -11.16 -5.65
CA GLY A 485 28.54 -11.33 -6.60
C GLY A 485 27.14 -11.07 -6.04
N GLY A 486 26.94 -9.94 -5.35
CA GLY A 486 25.63 -9.54 -4.80
C GLY A 486 24.97 -8.39 -5.54
N HIS A 487 25.38 -8.08 -6.78
CA HIS A 487 24.63 -7.16 -7.64
C HIS A 487 23.38 -7.88 -8.15
N HIS A 488 22.34 -7.89 -7.32
CA HIS A 488 20.99 -8.11 -7.80
C HIS A 488 20.75 -7.13 -8.95
N ARG A 489 20.65 -7.67 -10.17
CA ARG A 489 20.00 -7.00 -11.29
C ARG A 489 18.56 -6.72 -10.86
N TYR A 490 18.35 -5.63 -10.14
CA TYR A 490 17.14 -4.85 -10.34
C TYR A 490 17.19 -4.49 -11.80
N SER A 491 16.40 -5.19 -12.62
CA SER A 491 16.00 -4.63 -13.90
C SER A 491 15.61 -3.18 -13.59
N HIS A 492 16.24 -2.25 -14.29
CA HIS A 492 15.62 -0.95 -14.47
C HIS A 492 14.19 -1.25 -14.92
N ILE A 493 13.24 -1.15 -13.99
CA ILE A 493 11.84 -0.94 -14.31
C ILE A 493 11.89 0.43 -14.96
N SER A 494 12.18 0.43 -16.25
CA SER A 494 12.11 1.57 -17.14
C SER A 494 10.68 2.04 -17.04
N SER A 495 10.47 3.02 -16.18
CA SER A 495 9.24 3.76 -15.93
C SER A 495 7.97 2.91 -15.86
N THR A 496 7.47 2.70 -14.64
CA THR A 496 6.02 2.56 -14.41
C THR A 496 5.22 3.67 -15.13
N SER A 497 5.83 4.85 -15.38
CA SER A 497 5.22 5.90 -16.19
C SER A 497 5.01 5.56 -17.68
N SER A 498 5.77 4.65 -18.30
CA SER A 498 5.50 4.23 -19.69
C SER A 498 4.42 3.16 -19.80
N MET A 499 4.18 2.39 -18.74
CA MET A 499 3.11 1.38 -18.73
C MET A 499 1.74 1.98 -18.42
N LEU A 500 1.66 2.97 -17.52
CA LEU A 500 0.44 3.78 -17.35
C LEU A 500 0.07 4.54 -18.64
N ARG A 501 1.07 4.89 -19.47
CA ARG A 501 0.84 5.53 -20.78
C ARG A 501 0.13 4.66 -21.81
N ASN A 502 0.04 3.33 -21.68
CA ASN A 502 -0.71 2.51 -22.65
C ASN A 502 -2.22 2.42 -22.34
N GLU A 503 -2.68 2.92 -21.18
CA GLU A 503 -4.11 3.10 -20.88
C GLU A 503 -4.71 4.32 -21.62
N THR A 504 -3.91 5.10 -22.35
CA THR A 504 -4.27 6.41 -22.90
C THR A 504 -5.11 6.38 -24.19
N ASN A 505 -5.58 5.22 -24.66
CA ASN A 505 -6.59 5.21 -25.74
C ASN A 505 -7.99 5.60 -25.23
N HIS A 506 -8.18 5.72 -23.93
CA HIS A 506 -9.29 6.51 -23.40
C HIS A 506 -8.96 7.99 -23.56
N ARG A 507 -9.45 8.58 -24.66
CA ARG A 507 -9.73 10.02 -24.72
C ARG A 507 -10.29 10.43 -23.37
N ILE A 508 -9.55 11.26 -22.64
CA ILE A 508 -10.04 11.93 -21.44
C ILE A 508 -11.36 12.58 -21.85
N LEU A 509 -12.48 11.95 -21.49
CA LEU A 509 -13.83 12.52 -21.54
C LEU A 509 -14.01 13.54 -20.40
N GLY A 510 -12.91 14.11 -19.89
CA GLY A 510 -13.00 15.47 -19.43
C GLY A 510 -13.63 16.25 -20.57
N ARG A 511 -14.70 17.00 -20.30
CA ARG A 511 -15.11 18.04 -21.21
C ARG A 511 -13.83 18.79 -21.54
N ARG A 512 -13.26 18.59 -22.74
CA ARG A 512 -12.47 19.63 -23.38
C ARG A 512 -13.36 20.83 -23.20
N LEU A 513 -12.93 21.78 -22.36
CA LEU A 513 -13.58 23.07 -22.29
C LEU A 513 -13.75 23.47 -23.75
N VAL A 514 -15.01 23.52 -24.14
CA VAL A 514 -15.54 23.17 -25.46
C VAL A 514 -14.61 23.69 -26.56
N ASP A 515 -14.42 22.92 -27.65
CA ASP A 515 -13.87 23.45 -28.91
C ASP A 515 -14.80 24.54 -29.53
N ASP A 516 -15.80 25.02 -28.76
CA ASP A 516 -16.50 26.26 -29.02
C ASP A 516 -15.48 27.38 -28.98
N SER A 517 -15.26 27.93 -30.16
CA SER A 517 -14.72 29.25 -30.49
C SER A 517 -15.25 30.45 -29.66
N GLY A 518 -15.90 30.23 -28.53
CA GLY A 518 -16.53 31.23 -27.66
C GLY A 518 -15.63 31.75 -26.52
N ALA A 519 -15.07 32.94 -26.76
CA ALA A 519 -14.76 34.03 -25.82
C ALA A 519 -13.73 33.88 -24.69
N ILE A 520 -13.37 32.69 -24.18
CA ILE A 520 -12.34 32.59 -23.12
C ILE A 520 -10.96 32.38 -23.75
N VAL A 521 -10.25 33.49 -23.98
CA VAL A 521 -8.83 33.48 -24.35
C VAL A 521 -8.01 33.43 -23.06
N PRO A 522 -7.22 32.37 -22.79
CA PRO A 522 -6.31 32.35 -21.65
C PRO A 522 -5.30 33.48 -21.77
N GLY A 523 -5.24 34.36 -20.77
CA GLY A 523 -4.17 35.34 -20.65
C GLY A 523 -2.87 34.69 -20.17
N GLU A 524 -1.77 35.45 -20.18
CA GLU A 524 -0.46 35.03 -19.65
C GLU A 524 -0.36 35.16 -18.11
N GLY A 525 -1.45 35.52 -17.42
CA GLY A 525 -1.47 35.89 -16.00
C GLY A 525 -1.41 34.75 -14.99
N TRP A 526 -0.94 33.56 -15.37
CA TRP A 526 -0.82 32.43 -14.46
C TRP A 526 0.65 32.02 -14.34
N GLU A 527 1.12 31.96 -13.10
CA GLU A 527 2.44 31.44 -12.75
C GLU A 527 2.25 30.32 -11.73
N VAL A 528 3.00 29.23 -11.87
CA VAL A 528 3.04 28.15 -10.87
C VAL A 528 4.28 28.36 -10.02
N GLN A 529 4.07 28.80 -8.79
CA GLN A 529 5.13 28.97 -7.79
C GLN A 529 4.97 27.96 -6.65
N GLY A 530 6.12 27.51 -6.13
CA GLY A 530 6.21 26.67 -4.94
C GLY A 530 5.75 25.24 -5.20
N GLY A 531 6.65 24.28 -5.04
CA GLY A 531 6.35 22.86 -5.18
C GLY A 531 7.61 22.03 -5.07
N ASN A 532 7.47 20.84 -4.50
CA ASN A 532 8.62 19.95 -4.37
C ASN A 532 9.02 19.42 -5.74
N ILE A 533 10.32 19.47 -6.05
CA ILE A 533 10.83 18.88 -7.29
C ILE A 533 10.73 17.36 -7.26
N GLY A 534 10.62 16.79 -8.46
CA GLY A 534 10.54 15.35 -8.69
C GLY A 534 9.12 14.80 -8.74
N TYR A 535 9.03 13.49 -8.56
CA TYR A 535 7.82 12.70 -8.73
C TYR A 535 7.31 12.25 -7.35
N CYS A 536 6.26 12.90 -6.89
CA CYS A 536 5.76 12.78 -5.53
C CYS A 536 4.44 12.03 -5.41
N ASP A 537 4.30 10.92 -6.12
CA ASP A 537 3.06 10.14 -6.11
C ASP A 537 2.82 9.33 -4.81
N GLY A 538 3.64 9.52 -3.79
CA GLY A 538 3.53 8.78 -2.53
C GLY A 538 3.85 7.30 -2.66
N THR A 539 4.46 6.83 -3.75
CA THR A 539 4.92 5.44 -3.86
C THR A 539 6.32 5.27 -3.29
N LEU A 540 6.78 4.02 -3.12
CA LEU A 540 8.16 3.70 -2.72
C LEU A 540 9.21 4.31 -3.69
N ASN A 541 8.83 4.53 -4.94
CA ASN A 541 9.69 5.13 -5.96
C ASN A 541 9.58 6.66 -6.04
N SER A 542 8.82 7.27 -5.13
CA SER A 542 8.70 8.73 -5.10
C SER A 542 10.06 9.38 -4.83
N VAL A 543 10.27 10.50 -5.50
CA VAL A 543 11.47 11.32 -5.45
C VAL A 543 11.00 12.74 -5.21
N CYS A 544 11.01 13.18 -3.95
CA CYS A 544 10.42 14.44 -3.52
C CYS A 544 11.41 15.36 -2.83
N ALA A 545 11.23 16.67 -3.04
CA ALA A 545 11.86 17.73 -2.24
C ALA A 545 13.40 17.61 -2.18
N ARG A 546 14.00 17.17 -3.29
CA ARG A 546 15.44 17.00 -3.43
C ARG A 546 16.12 18.19 -4.06
N ASP A 547 15.53 19.37 -3.96
CA ASP A 547 16.14 20.57 -4.50
C ASP A 547 17.38 20.97 -3.70
N LYS A 548 18.29 21.69 -4.35
CA LYS A 548 19.54 22.12 -3.73
C LYS A 548 19.34 23.00 -2.50
N SER A 549 18.17 23.61 -2.33
CA SER A 549 17.82 24.44 -1.16
C SER A 549 17.13 23.66 -0.03
N SER A 550 16.82 22.38 -0.22
CA SER A 550 16.15 21.58 0.80
C SER A 550 17.06 21.35 2.00
N ILE A 551 16.56 21.69 3.18
CA ILE A 551 17.19 21.46 4.48
C ILE A 551 16.94 20.04 5.02
N CYS A 552 16.17 19.23 4.28
CA CYS A 552 15.85 17.85 4.62
C CYS A 552 15.59 17.06 3.34
N LEU A 553 16.62 16.40 2.81
CA LEU A 553 16.53 15.67 1.53
C LEU A 553 15.82 14.32 1.63
N MET A 554 15.65 13.78 2.84
CA MET A 554 15.00 12.47 3.09
C MET A 554 13.53 12.59 3.54
N THR A 555 12.75 13.45 2.87
CA THR A 555 11.34 13.72 3.23
C THR A 555 10.32 12.78 2.63
#